data_AF-B8HIT7-F1
#
_entry.id   AF-B8HIT7-F1
#
_cell.length_a   1.000
_cell.length_b   1.000
_cell.length_c   1.000
_cell.angle_alpha   90.00
_cell.angle_beta   90.00
_cell.angle_gamma   90.00
#
_symmetry.space_group_name_H-M   'P 1'
#
loop_
_entity.id
_entity.type
_entity.pdbx_description
1 polymer ?
#
loop_
_entity_poly.entity_id
_entity_poly.type
_entity_poly.pdbx_seq_one_letter_code
_entity_poly.pdbx_strand_id
1 'polypeptide(L)'
;MNAGTETRSHTENRWVLVDFLNSDQPGLLSIGDVNYSGASVRKNLDVVGRELLVDRIRLVAETGQGTDEVVGLRGTDYRVQAMPLRGPATKTVLAVIAIYKRVGDKLPERPPIGVLEWKISFDGHIETSWNDDLFRIYEIERTGDSPTGDMNQWVSELISPEDRTRMKVTIDAAIKSGNAQRYLVPYKVITRSNTDNPGIKHLEVSGRVLPDETFQGKWLRAITREVQEVTPSPITPGFGDFQSSSLLRAVFDLASDQVLMAVDTSCWQTFMTSNTWQRFGIQSPRFGYLPHVVHPDDYRAFRDIVEESRPATAAIVRLLHTDGSYNPYNVAASSAPDDHGATGRYSVVRMSPARA
;
A
#
# COMPACT_ATOMS: atom_id res chain seq x y z
N MET A 1 -34.05 6.18 -9.39
CA MET A 1 -33.26 7.25 -10.02
C MET A 1 -33.23 8.42 -9.05
N ASN A 2 -32.20 8.52 -8.22
CA ASN A 2 -31.97 9.68 -7.37
C ASN A 2 -30.96 10.58 -8.10
N ALA A 3 -31.43 11.71 -8.61
CA ALA A 3 -30.56 12.79 -9.03
C ALA A 3 -29.92 13.37 -7.76
N GLY A 4 -28.74 12.85 -7.41
CA GLY A 4 -27.91 13.40 -6.36
C GLY A 4 -27.49 14.81 -6.75
N THR A 5 -27.85 15.77 -5.92
CA THR A 5 -27.39 17.16 -6.01
C THR A 5 -25.87 17.15 -5.92
N GLU A 6 -25.17 17.25 -7.06
CA GLU A 6 -23.72 17.41 -7.10
C GLU A 6 -23.37 18.76 -6.47
N THR A 7 -23.11 18.76 -5.16
CA THR A 7 -22.43 19.86 -4.48
C THR A 7 -21.05 19.99 -5.10
N ARG A 8 -20.91 20.85 -6.12
CA ARG A 8 -19.61 21.23 -6.67
C ARG A 8 -18.76 21.74 -5.52
N SER A 9 -17.66 21.03 -5.24
CA SER A 9 -16.79 21.41 -4.13
C SER A 9 -16.14 22.76 -4.46
N HIS A 10 -16.25 23.72 -3.55
CA HIS A 10 -15.51 24.98 -3.63
C HIS A 10 -14.00 24.66 -3.58
N THR A 11 -13.22 25.10 -4.57
CA THR A 11 -11.80 24.77 -4.69
C THR A 11 -10.85 25.85 -4.18
N GLU A 12 -11.33 27.07 -4.00
CA GLU A 12 -10.51 28.19 -3.53
C GLU A 12 -9.94 27.88 -2.14
N ASN A 13 -8.65 28.21 -1.97
CA ASN A 13 -7.89 28.01 -0.75
C ASN A 13 -7.79 26.55 -0.29
N ARG A 14 -7.85 25.59 -1.22
CA ARG A 14 -7.71 24.16 -0.95
C ARG A 14 -6.70 23.53 -1.89
N TRP A 15 -5.82 22.71 -1.33
CA TRP A 15 -4.84 21.96 -2.10
C TRP A 15 -5.52 20.90 -2.96
N VAL A 16 -5.18 20.88 -4.25
CA VAL A 16 -5.65 19.94 -5.27
C VAL A 16 -4.50 19.00 -5.58
N LEU A 17 -4.70 17.70 -5.39
CA LEU A 17 -3.72 16.67 -5.72
C LEU A 17 -4.17 15.89 -6.95
N VAL A 18 -3.29 15.81 -7.95
CA VAL A 18 -3.55 15.10 -9.20
C VAL A 18 -2.44 14.08 -9.46
N ASP A 19 -2.83 12.82 -9.63
CA ASP A 19 -1.97 11.73 -10.08
C ASP A 19 -1.69 11.86 -11.59
N PHE A 20 -0.41 11.90 -11.95
CA PHE A 20 0.12 11.97 -13.32
C PHE A 20 0.90 10.71 -13.73
N LEU A 21 0.78 9.60 -13.01
CA LEU A 21 1.37 8.31 -13.38
C LEU A 21 0.88 7.78 -14.74
N ASN A 22 -0.21 8.33 -15.27
CA ASN A 22 -0.57 8.24 -16.68
C ASN A 22 -0.90 9.65 -17.19
N SER A 23 -0.04 10.17 -18.08
CA SER A 23 -0.15 11.51 -18.67
C SER A 23 -1.41 11.69 -19.51
N ASP A 24 -1.94 10.63 -20.11
CA ASP A 24 -3.13 10.69 -20.97
C ASP A 24 -4.41 10.80 -20.15
N GLN A 25 -4.40 10.30 -18.92
CA GLN A 25 -5.55 10.27 -18.01
C GLN A 25 -5.14 10.64 -16.58
N PRO A 26 -4.81 11.93 -16.33
CA PRO A 26 -4.53 12.40 -14.99
C PRO A 26 -5.75 12.22 -14.09
N GLY A 27 -5.53 11.71 -12.89
CA GLY A 27 -6.59 11.41 -11.93
C GLY A 27 -6.59 12.37 -10.76
N LEU A 28 -7.72 13.01 -10.51
CA LEU A 28 -7.90 13.78 -9.27
C LEU A 28 -7.92 12.82 -8.08
N LEU A 29 -7.07 13.09 -7.08
CA LEU A 29 -6.98 12.33 -5.84
C LEU A 29 -7.62 13.06 -4.65
N SER A 30 -7.44 14.38 -4.55
CA SER A 30 -8.07 15.17 -3.49
C SER A 30 -8.26 16.64 -3.84
N ILE A 31 -9.23 17.27 -3.15
CA ILE A 31 -9.42 18.72 -3.06
C ILE A 31 -9.61 19.05 -1.57
N GLY A 32 -8.60 19.63 -0.92
CA GLY A 32 -8.53 19.71 0.54
C GLY A 32 -8.75 18.33 1.15
N ASP A 33 -9.69 18.24 2.11
CA ASP A 33 -10.00 16.98 2.80
C ASP A 33 -10.95 16.03 2.04
N VAL A 34 -11.40 16.41 0.83
CA VAL A 34 -12.32 15.59 0.03
C VAL A 34 -11.51 14.68 -0.90
N ASN A 35 -11.74 13.37 -0.79
CA ASN A 35 -11.06 12.34 -1.57
C ASN A 35 -11.80 11.98 -2.86
N TYR A 36 -11.03 11.70 -3.91
CA TYR A 36 -11.52 11.30 -5.22
C TYR A 36 -10.77 10.04 -5.70
N SER A 37 -11.51 9.12 -6.34
CA SER A 37 -10.92 7.88 -6.86
C SER A 37 -10.38 8.04 -8.29
N GLY A 38 -9.52 9.04 -8.52
CA GLY A 38 -8.95 9.29 -9.83
C GLY A 38 -9.94 9.88 -10.84
N ALA A 39 -10.89 10.69 -10.35
CA ALA A 39 -11.91 11.35 -11.17
C ALA A 39 -11.30 12.40 -12.13
N SER A 40 -12.09 12.87 -13.09
CA SER A 40 -11.64 13.92 -14.01
C SER A 40 -11.41 15.24 -13.27
N VAL A 41 -10.19 15.76 -13.33
CA VAL A 41 -9.80 17.06 -12.73
C VAL A 41 -10.74 18.17 -13.22
N ARG A 42 -10.91 18.30 -14.55
CA ARG A 42 -11.74 19.35 -15.15
C ARG A 42 -13.23 19.26 -14.78
N LYS A 43 -13.76 18.08 -14.44
CA LYS A 43 -15.18 17.96 -14.07
C LYS A 43 -15.45 18.32 -12.61
N ASN A 44 -14.45 18.16 -11.73
CA ASN A 44 -14.62 18.31 -10.28
C ASN A 44 -14.11 19.65 -9.73
N LEU A 45 -13.29 20.37 -10.49
CA LEU A 45 -12.92 21.75 -10.14
C LEU A 45 -14.08 22.72 -10.40
N ASP A 46 -14.20 23.75 -9.54
CA ASP A 46 -15.14 24.85 -9.79
C ASP A 46 -14.72 25.70 -11.00
N VAL A 47 -15.55 26.65 -11.43
CA VAL A 47 -15.28 27.45 -12.64
C VAL A 47 -13.94 28.20 -12.54
N VAL A 48 -13.67 28.81 -11.39
CA VAL A 48 -12.45 29.59 -11.14
C VAL A 48 -11.23 28.66 -11.06
N GLY A 49 -11.34 27.57 -10.30
CA GLY A 49 -10.29 26.57 -10.19
C GLY A 49 -9.92 25.94 -11.53
N ARG A 50 -10.87 25.76 -12.45
CA ARG A 50 -10.58 25.27 -13.81
C ARG A 50 -9.75 26.24 -14.62
N GLU A 51 -10.13 27.51 -14.62
CA GLU A 51 -9.43 28.58 -15.36
C GLU A 51 -8.04 28.86 -14.77
N LEU A 52 -7.89 28.74 -13.45
CA LEU A 52 -6.61 28.98 -12.78
C LEU A 52 -5.69 27.76 -12.77
N LEU A 53 -6.18 26.54 -12.51
CA LEU A 53 -5.29 25.41 -12.20
C LEU A 53 -4.99 24.46 -13.35
N VAL A 54 -5.93 24.20 -14.28
CA VAL A 54 -5.81 23.06 -15.21
C VAL A 54 -4.56 23.15 -16.08
N ASP A 55 -4.34 24.30 -16.72
CA ASP A 55 -3.19 24.49 -17.62
C ASP A 55 -1.87 24.52 -16.85
N ARG A 56 -1.87 25.07 -15.63
CA ARG A 56 -0.69 25.12 -14.76
C ARG A 56 -0.30 23.75 -14.24
N ILE A 57 -1.28 22.95 -13.84
CA ILE A 57 -1.07 21.56 -13.43
C ILE A 57 -0.42 20.78 -14.58
N ARG A 58 -0.94 20.94 -15.80
CA ARG A 58 -0.38 20.31 -16.99
C ARG A 58 1.04 20.79 -17.29
N LEU A 59 1.26 22.11 -17.27
CA LEU A 59 2.58 22.70 -17.49
C LEU A 59 3.62 22.19 -16.48
N VAL A 60 3.26 22.12 -15.19
CA VAL A 60 4.14 21.59 -14.14
C VAL A 60 4.41 20.10 -14.34
N ALA A 61 3.41 19.32 -14.78
CA ALA A 61 3.61 17.91 -15.09
C ALA A 61 4.58 17.69 -16.26
N GLU A 62 4.45 18.49 -17.32
CA GLU A 62 5.27 18.39 -18.54
C GLU A 62 6.71 18.91 -18.33
N THR A 63 6.86 20.03 -17.64
CA THR A 63 8.18 20.68 -17.43
C THR A 63 8.90 20.21 -16.17
N GLY A 64 8.15 19.71 -15.19
CA GLY A 64 8.63 19.47 -13.83
C GLY A 64 9.07 20.75 -13.09
N GLN A 65 8.77 21.93 -13.59
CA GLN A 65 9.09 23.18 -12.89
C GLN A 65 7.85 23.67 -12.17
N GLY A 66 7.97 23.96 -10.87
CA GLY A 66 6.86 24.53 -10.10
C GLY A 66 6.56 25.97 -10.51
N THR A 67 5.32 26.41 -10.28
CA THR A 67 4.86 27.78 -10.53
C THR A 67 4.34 28.42 -9.25
N ASP A 68 4.59 29.73 -9.10
CA ASP A 68 4.03 30.59 -8.05
C ASP A 68 3.87 31.99 -8.63
N GLU A 69 2.63 32.36 -8.96
CA GLU A 69 2.34 33.60 -9.67
C GLU A 69 1.03 34.26 -9.22
N VAL A 70 0.86 35.53 -9.57
CA VAL A 70 -0.38 36.28 -9.36
C VAL A 70 -1.12 36.40 -10.69
N VAL A 71 -2.39 36.01 -10.70
CA VAL A 71 -3.24 35.95 -11.88
C VAL A 71 -4.51 36.75 -11.61
N GLY A 72 -4.72 37.81 -12.40
CA GLY A 72 -5.97 38.56 -12.40
C GLY A 72 -7.06 37.80 -13.15
N LEU A 73 -8.16 37.47 -12.47
CA LEU A 73 -9.31 36.82 -13.08
C LEU A 73 -10.61 37.49 -12.63
N ARG A 74 -11.37 38.02 -13.59
CA ARG A 74 -12.69 38.66 -13.36
C ARG A 74 -12.63 39.77 -12.31
N GLY A 75 -11.57 40.59 -12.36
CA GLY A 75 -11.37 41.72 -11.44
C GLY A 75 -10.89 41.33 -10.04
N THR A 76 -10.50 40.07 -9.81
CA THR A 76 -9.90 39.60 -8.55
C THR A 76 -8.52 39.02 -8.84
N ASP A 77 -7.53 39.39 -8.03
CA ASP A 77 -6.19 38.82 -8.12
C ASP A 77 -6.07 37.57 -7.25
N TYR A 78 -5.59 36.49 -7.85
CA TYR A 78 -5.34 35.22 -7.18
C TYR A 78 -3.85 34.91 -7.18
N ARG A 79 -3.32 34.46 -6.04
CA ARG A 79 -2.03 33.77 -6.02
C ARG A 79 -2.27 32.30 -6.33
N VAL A 80 -1.58 31.79 -7.35
CA VAL A 80 -1.70 30.42 -7.83
C VAL A 80 -0.36 29.72 -7.68
N GLN A 81 -0.35 28.56 -7.04
CA GLN A 81 0.84 27.74 -6.86
C GLN A 81 0.59 26.33 -7.40
N ALA A 82 1.56 25.76 -8.10
CA ALA A 82 1.55 24.36 -8.52
C ALA A 82 2.96 23.78 -8.42
N MET A 83 3.08 22.59 -7.84
CA MET A 83 4.37 21.97 -7.52
C MET A 83 4.39 20.51 -7.99
N PRO A 84 5.49 20.07 -8.61
CA PRO A 84 5.65 18.68 -9.00
C PRO A 84 6.00 17.82 -7.78
N LEU A 85 5.38 16.65 -7.71
CA LEU A 85 5.78 15.59 -6.80
C LEU A 85 6.60 14.58 -7.59
N ARG A 86 7.90 14.54 -7.31
CA ARG A 86 8.87 13.76 -8.08
C ARG A 86 9.18 12.42 -7.43
N GLY A 87 9.38 11.41 -8.26
CA GLY A 87 9.93 10.13 -7.85
C GLY A 87 11.29 10.31 -7.17
N PRO A 88 11.52 9.76 -5.98
CA PRO A 88 12.78 9.91 -5.26
C PRO A 88 13.98 9.30 -6.00
N ALA A 89 13.79 8.19 -6.74
CA ALA A 89 14.85 7.54 -7.51
C ALA A 89 14.97 8.15 -8.91
N THR A 90 13.87 8.24 -9.64
CA THR A 90 13.89 8.58 -11.06
C THR A 90 13.80 10.08 -11.33
N LYS A 91 13.43 10.87 -10.32
CA LYS A 91 13.13 12.31 -10.42
C LYS A 91 12.01 12.67 -11.40
N THR A 92 11.31 11.67 -11.96
CA THR A 92 10.17 11.86 -12.86
C THR A 92 8.97 12.46 -12.10
N VAL A 93 8.15 13.27 -12.76
CA VAL A 93 6.96 13.85 -12.13
C VAL A 93 5.87 12.79 -12.07
N LEU A 94 5.43 12.44 -10.85
CA LEU A 94 4.44 11.38 -10.61
C LEU A 94 3.08 11.96 -10.27
N ALA A 95 3.05 13.15 -9.67
CA ALA A 95 1.85 13.89 -9.34
C ALA A 95 2.12 15.39 -9.33
N VAL A 96 1.05 16.17 -9.30
CA VAL A 96 1.11 17.62 -9.12
C VAL A 96 0.17 18.00 -7.98
N ILE A 97 0.66 18.86 -7.08
CA ILE A 97 -0.14 19.48 -6.03
C ILE A 97 -0.25 20.98 -6.31
N ALA A 98 -1.48 21.51 -6.30
CA ALA A 98 -1.74 22.90 -6.70
C ALA A 98 -2.79 23.56 -5.80
N ILE A 99 -2.78 24.89 -5.74
CA ILE A 99 -3.74 25.70 -4.97
C ILE A 99 -3.87 27.07 -5.62
N TYR A 100 -5.05 27.69 -5.46
CA TYR A 100 -5.23 29.11 -5.69
C TYR A 100 -5.97 29.74 -4.51
N LYS A 101 -5.71 31.01 -4.27
CA LYS A 101 -6.37 31.83 -3.24
C LYS A 101 -6.32 33.30 -3.64
N ARG A 102 -7.13 34.16 -3.02
CA ARG A 102 -7.00 35.61 -3.25
C ARG A 102 -5.68 36.14 -2.71
N VAL A 103 -5.18 37.18 -3.37
CA VAL A 103 -4.05 37.95 -2.84
C VAL A 103 -4.45 38.57 -1.49
N GLY A 104 -3.60 38.44 -0.49
CA GLY A 104 -3.86 38.88 0.89
C GLY A 104 -4.28 37.75 1.84
N ASP A 105 -4.89 36.67 1.33
CA ASP A 105 -5.29 35.54 2.17
C ASP A 105 -4.07 34.74 2.65
N LYS A 106 -4.16 34.11 3.83
CA LYS A 106 -3.11 33.21 4.34
C LYS A 106 -3.10 31.91 3.53
N LEU A 107 -1.90 31.46 3.14
CA LEU A 107 -1.75 30.16 2.47
C LEU A 107 -1.91 29.04 3.51
N PRO A 108 -2.79 28.05 3.32
CA PRO A 108 -2.84 26.88 4.18
C PRO A 108 -1.55 26.07 4.04
N GLU A 109 -1.16 25.38 5.11
CA GLU A 109 -0.01 24.47 5.04
C GLU A 109 -0.26 23.40 3.98
N ARG A 110 0.79 23.05 3.23
CA ARG A 110 0.74 21.97 2.25
C ARG A 110 0.61 20.64 3.01
N PRO A 111 -0.38 19.79 2.70
CA PRO A 111 -0.44 18.45 3.28
C PRO A 111 0.79 17.63 2.84
N PRO A 112 1.36 16.79 3.72
CA PRO A 112 2.44 15.89 3.33
C PRO A 112 1.91 14.86 2.33
N ILE A 113 2.58 14.74 1.19
CA ILE A 113 2.23 13.75 0.15
C ILE A 113 3.43 12.86 -0.12
N GLY A 114 3.32 11.62 0.32
CA GLY A 114 4.35 10.61 0.19
C GLY A 114 4.47 10.11 -1.24
N VAL A 115 5.70 9.89 -1.69
CA VAL A 115 6.03 9.33 -3.00
C VAL A 115 6.93 8.14 -2.80
N LEU A 116 6.55 7.02 -3.43
CA LEU A 116 7.24 5.74 -3.36
C LEU A 116 7.60 5.27 -4.77
N GLU A 117 8.82 4.80 -4.93
CA GLU A 117 9.24 4.01 -6.09
C GLU A 117 9.84 2.68 -5.64
N TRP A 118 9.38 1.60 -6.27
CA TRP A 118 10.01 0.29 -6.22
C TRP A 118 10.55 -0.07 -7.59
N LYS A 119 11.85 -0.28 -7.68
CA LYS A 119 12.48 -0.90 -8.83
C LYS A 119 12.46 -2.40 -8.64
N ILE A 120 11.82 -3.11 -9.55
CA ILE A 120 11.65 -4.56 -9.50
C ILE A 120 12.47 -5.15 -10.66
N SER A 121 13.53 -5.87 -10.33
CA SER A 121 14.37 -6.58 -11.29
C SER A 121 13.70 -7.85 -11.82
N PHE A 122 14.30 -8.46 -12.84
CA PHE A 122 13.79 -9.69 -13.46
C PHE A 122 13.78 -10.90 -12.51
N ASP A 123 14.75 -10.96 -11.59
CA ASP A 123 14.84 -11.98 -10.53
C ASP A 123 13.95 -11.68 -9.32
N GLY A 124 13.19 -10.58 -9.35
CA GLY A 124 12.24 -10.21 -8.30
C GLY A 124 12.85 -9.44 -7.12
N HIS A 125 14.13 -9.04 -7.20
CA HIS A 125 14.71 -8.11 -6.23
C HIS A 125 14.00 -6.74 -6.30
N ILE A 126 13.76 -6.14 -5.13
CA ILE A 126 13.04 -4.86 -5.00
C ILE A 126 13.95 -3.84 -4.32
N GLU A 127 14.28 -2.78 -5.04
CA GLU A 127 14.93 -1.58 -4.47
C GLU A 127 13.86 -0.53 -4.15
N THR A 128 13.89 0.01 -2.93
CA THR A 128 12.88 0.95 -2.43
C THR A 128 13.43 2.35 -2.29
N SER A 129 12.65 3.34 -2.72
CA SER A 129 12.98 4.77 -2.55
C SER A 129 11.77 5.58 -2.14
N TRP A 130 11.94 6.37 -1.08
CA TRP A 130 10.91 7.21 -0.45
C TRP A 130 11.28 8.70 -0.57
N ASN A 131 10.28 9.56 -0.72
CA ASN A 131 10.48 10.99 -0.48
C ASN A 131 10.32 11.35 1.01
N ASP A 132 10.74 12.55 1.37
CA ASP A 132 10.73 13.08 2.73
C ASP A 132 9.32 13.12 3.35
N ASP A 133 8.31 13.43 2.55
CA ASP A 133 6.93 13.46 3.02
C ASP A 133 6.43 12.06 3.42
N LEU A 134 6.91 11.00 2.78
CA LEU A 134 6.54 9.63 3.15
C LEU A 134 7.11 9.28 4.53
N PHE A 135 8.36 9.65 4.83
CA PHE A 135 8.90 9.53 6.20
C PHE A 135 8.06 10.31 7.22
N ARG A 136 7.64 11.53 6.88
CA ARG A 136 6.78 12.37 7.75
C ARG A 136 5.40 11.76 7.97
N ILE A 137 4.77 11.17 6.95
CA ILE A 137 3.47 10.50 7.05
C ILE A 137 3.56 9.33 8.04
N TYR A 138 4.58 8.49 7.87
CA TYR A 138 4.80 7.30 8.70
C TYR A 138 5.37 7.60 10.09
N GLU A 139 5.81 8.84 10.34
CA GLU A 139 6.45 9.28 11.59
C GLU A 139 7.71 8.47 11.91
N ILE A 140 8.53 8.24 10.88
CA ILE A 140 9.79 7.50 10.96
C ILE A 140 10.95 8.47 10.69
N GLU A 141 12.04 8.33 11.46
CA GLU A 141 13.27 9.09 11.22
C GLU A 141 13.92 8.71 9.89
N ARG A 142 14.47 9.72 9.18
CA ARG A 142 15.17 9.47 7.93
C ARG A 142 16.58 8.94 8.21
N THR A 143 16.76 7.64 7.96
CA THR A 143 18.05 6.95 8.10
C THR A 143 18.67 6.56 6.74
N GLY A 144 18.02 6.88 5.62
CA GLY A 144 18.47 6.55 4.27
C GLY A 144 17.44 6.86 3.18
N ASP A 145 17.47 6.09 2.08
CA ASP A 145 16.53 6.22 0.95
C ASP A 145 15.17 5.55 1.22
N SER A 146 15.12 4.61 2.17
CA SER A 146 13.90 3.97 2.67
C SER A 146 14.17 3.40 4.07
N PRO A 147 13.21 3.47 5.02
CA PRO A 147 13.39 2.87 6.35
C PRO A 147 13.14 1.36 6.34
N THR A 148 12.42 0.86 5.33
CA THR A 148 12.12 -0.56 5.11
C THR A 148 12.90 -1.06 3.90
N GLY A 149 13.36 -2.30 3.92
CA GLY A 149 14.01 -2.94 2.78
C GLY A 149 13.05 -3.10 1.59
N ASP A 150 12.45 -4.28 1.44
CA ASP A 150 11.53 -4.58 0.34
C ASP A 150 10.06 -4.26 0.68
N MET A 151 9.18 -4.48 -0.31
CA MET A 151 7.72 -4.39 -0.16
C MET A 151 7.19 -5.21 1.02
N ASN A 152 7.73 -6.40 1.24
CA ASN A 152 7.20 -7.31 2.23
C ASN A 152 7.49 -6.84 3.65
N GLN A 153 8.68 -6.29 3.86
CA GLN A 153 9.01 -5.61 5.11
C GLN A 153 8.06 -4.43 5.34
N TRP A 154 7.81 -3.60 4.32
CA TRP A 154 6.84 -2.50 4.43
C TRP A 154 5.43 -2.98 4.83
N VAL A 155 4.90 -4.02 4.18
CA VAL A 155 3.59 -4.61 4.53
C VAL A 155 3.58 -5.20 5.94
N SER A 156 4.63 -5.91 6.34
CA SER A 156 4.67 -6.62 7.62
C SER A 156 4.96 -5.73 8.82
N GLU A 157 5.63 -4.59 8.64
CA GLU A 157 6.01 -3.72 9.75
C GLU A 157 5.09 -2.52 9.92
N LEU A 158 4.69 -1.87 8.82
CA LEU A 158 4.04 -0.56 8.90
C LEU A 158 2.52 -0.63 8.70
N ILE A 159 2.05 -1.62 7.94
CA ILE A 159 0.62 -1.80 7.67
C ILE A 159 -0.05 -2.52 8.85
N SER A 160 -1.21 -2.02 9.27
CA SER A 160 -2.04 -2.67 10.28
C SER A 160 -2.35 -4.12 9.87
N PRO A 161 -2.33 -5.09 10.81
CA PRO A 161 -2.65 -6.49 10.52
C PRO A 161 -3.97 -6.71 9.79
N GLU A 162 -4.96 -5.82 9.96
CA GLU A 162 -6.26 -5.90 9.27
C GLU A 162 -6.17 -5.71 7.74
N ASP A 163 -5.17 -4.96 7.28
CA ASP A 163 -5.05 -4.53 5.88
C ASP A 163 -3.90 -5.22 5.13
N ARG A 164 -3.02 -5.96 5.82
CA ARG A 164 -1.85 -6.63 5.23
C ARG A 164 -2.21 -7.56 4.08
N THR A 165 -3.21 -8.42 4.27
CA THR A 165 -3.64 -9.36 3.23
C THR A 165 -4.12 -8.64 1.98
N ARG A 166 -4.98 -7.61 2.15
CA ARG A 166 -5.49 -6.83 1.02
C ARG A 166 -4.35 -6.13 0.29
N MET A 167 -3.46 -5.47 1.02
CA MET A 167 -2.31 -4.76 0.45
C MET A 167 -1.39 -5.71 -0.31
N LYS A 168 -1.01 -6.83 0.30
CA LYS A 168 -0.10 -7.83 -0.29
C LYS A 168 -0.65 -8.39 -1.61
N VAL A 169 -1.88 -8.89 -1.58
CA VAL A 169 -2.54 -9.48 -2.76
C VAL A 169 -2.68 -8.44 -3.87
N THR A 170 -3.04 -7.20 -3.52
CA THR A 170 -3.21 -6.13 -4.50
C THR A 170 -1.89 -5.81 -5.19
N ILE A 171 -0.80 -5.67 -4.43
CA ILE A 171 0.50 -5.36 -5.03
C ILE A 171 1.00 -6.52 -5.88
N ASP A 172 0.92 -7.76 -5.39
CA ASP A 172 1.35 -8.92 -6.16
C ASP A 172 0.59 -9.05 -7.47
N ALA A 173 -0.71 -8.77 -7.47
CA ALA A 173 -1.52 -8.77 -8.68
C ALA A 173 -1.20 -7.60 -9.61
N ALA A 174 -0.88 -6.41 -9.07
CA ALA A 174 -0.40 -5.28 -9.86
C ALA A 174 0.93 -5.62 -10.55
N ILE A 175 1.86 -6.24 -9.82
CA ILE A 175 3.16 -6.68 -10.36
C ILE A 175 2.96 -7.76 -11.43
N LYS A 176 2.10 -8.75 -11.17
CA LYS A 176 1.82 -9.86 -12.11
C LYS A 176 1.14 -9.36 -13.38
N SER A 177 0.10 -8.54 -13.26
CA SER A 177 -0.69 -8.05 -14.41
C SER A 177 0.13 -7.12 -15.30
N GLY A 178 0.96 -6.24 -14.73
CA GLY A 178 1.80 -5.30 -15.49
C GLY A 178 1.01 -4.40 -16.45
N ASN A 179 -0.29 -4.21 -16.21
CA ASN A 179 -1.22 -3.62 -17.17
C ASN A 179 -1.29 -2.09 -17.11
N ALA A 180 -0.38 -1.45 -16.35
CA ALA A 180 -0.33 -0.01 -16.11
C ALA A 180 -1.65 0.60 -15.56
N GLN A 181 -2.58 -0.22 -15.08
CA GLN A 181 -3.81 0.26 -14.47
C GLN A 181 -3.53 0.87 -13.11
N ARG A 182 -4.38 1.83 -12.73
CA ARG A 182 -4.33 2.48 -11.42
C ARG A 182 -4.92 1.54 -10.38
N TYR A 183 -4.16 1.33 -9.31
CA TYR A 183 -4.64 0.73 -8.08
C TYR A 183 -4.79 1.83 -7.04
N LEU A 184 -5.92 1.87 -6.36
CA LEU A 184 -6.22 2.81 -5.29
C LEU A 184 -6.65 2.03 -4.05
N VAL A 185 -5.80 2.02 -3.03
CA VAL A 185 -5.98 1.14 -1.87
C VAL A 185 -5.95 1.98 -0.60
N PRO A 186 -7.05 2.08 0.16
CA PRO A 186 -7.02 2.61 1.52
C PRO A 186 -6.45 1.56 2.47
N TYR A 187 -5.74 1.99 3.49
CA TYR A 187 -5.13 1.13 4.51
C TYR A 187 -4.82 1.89 5.79
N LYS A 188 -4.78 1.18 6.91
CA LYS A 188 -4.34 1.68 8.20
C LYS A 188 -2.86 1.41 8.40
N VAL A 189 -2.16 2.37 9.00
CA VAL A 189 -0.79 2.21 9.46
C VAL A 189 -0.71 2.40 10.96
N ILE A 190 0.25 1.71 11.57
CA ILE A 190 0.63 1.93 12.97
C ILE A 190 1.86 2.85 12.94
N THR A 191 1.71 4.08 13.43
CA THR A 191 2.82 5.02 13.56
C THR A 191 3.39 4.97 14.98
N ARG A 192 4.65 5.38 15.15
CA ARG A 192 5.31 5.39 16.47
C ARG A 192 5.21 4.04 17.21
N SER A 193 5.29 2.93 16.46
CA SER A 193 5.10 1.56 16.98
C SER A 193 6.04 1.17 18.12
N ASN A 194 7.21 1.83 18.19
CA ASN A 194 8.23 1.60 19.21
C ASN A 194 8.09 2.52 20.44
N THR A 195 6.97 3.24 20.55
CA THR A 195 6.69 4.14 21.68
C THR A 195 5.54 3.61 22.53
N ASP A 196 5.42 4.09 23.76
CA ASP A 196 4.33 3.71 24.68
C ASP A 196 2.93 4.16 24.19
N ASN A 197 2.87 4.99 23.15
CA ASN A 197 1.63 5.50 22.58
C ASN A 197 1.64 5.43 21.03
N PRO A 198 1.46 4.23 20.46
CA PRO A 198 1.39 4.07 19.01
C PRO A 198 0.20 4.83 18.43
N GLY A 199 0.43 5.53 17.33
CA GLY A 199 -0.61 6.20 16.56
C GLY A 199 -1.24 5.28 15.54
N ILE A 200 -2.47 5.58 15.14
CA ILE A 200 -3.11 4.96 13.98
C ILE A 200 -3.41 6.08 12.98
N LYS A 201 -3.02 5.88 11.72
CA LYS A 201 -3.39 6.76 10.60
C LYS A 201 -4.08 5.98 9.50
N HIS A 202 -5.02 6.64 8.83
CA HIS A 202 -5.68 6.13 7.64
C HIS A 202 -5.02 6.75 6.42
N LEU A 203 -4.44 5.90 5.58
CA LEU A 203 -3.74 6.31 4.37
C LEU A 203 -4.44 5.74 3.14
N GLU A 204 -4.20 6.35 1.99
CA GLU A 204 -4.55 5.80 0.70
C GLU A 204 -3.34 5.87 -0.22
N VAL A 205 -3.07 4.77 -0.93
CA VAL A 205 -2.03 4.68 -1.95
C VAL A 205 -2.66 4.61 -3.34
N SER A 206 -2.24 5.50 -4.24
CA SER A 206 -2.52 5.45 -5.68
C SER A 206 -1.26 4.98 -6.39
N GLY A 207 -1.26 3.74 -6.89
CA GLY A 207 -0.08 3.10 -7.47
C GLY A 207 -0.30 2.54 -8.87
N ARG A 208 0.79 2.40 -9.63
CA ARG A 208 0.83 1.72 -10.92
C ARG A 208 2.12 0.92 -11.07
N VAL A 209 2.04 -0.17 -11.81
CA VAL A 209 3.22 -0.92 -12.27
C VAL A 209 3.44 -0.63 -13.75
N LEU A 210 4.63 -0.14 -14.07
CA LEU A 210 5.06 0.24 -15.41
C LEU A 210 6.29 -0.60 -15.80
N PRO A 211 6.45 -0.96 -17.09
CA PRO A 211 7.69 -1.59 -17.54
C PRO A 211 8.87 -0.61 -17.37
N ASP A 212 10.04 -1.15 -17.00
CA ASP A 212 11.31 -0.41 -17.06
C ASP A 212 11.91 -0.59 -18.46
N GLU A 213 11.77 0.42 -19.31
CA GLU A 213 12.28 0.42 -20.68
C GLU A 213 13.82 0.34 -20.75
N THR A 214 14.53 0.68 -19.67
CA THR A 214 15.99 0.73 -19.64
C THR A 214 16.62 -0.57 -19.12
N PHE A 215 16.01 -1.20 -18.11
CA PHE A 215 16.64 -2.31 -17.37
C PHE A 215 15.91 -3.66 -17.47
N GLN A 216 14.94 -3.81 -18.38
CA GLN A 216 14.15 -5.05 -18.53
C GLN A 216 13.47 -5.52 -17.21
N GLY A 217 13.08 -4.56 -16.37
CA GLY A 217 12.40 -4.77 -15.10
C GLY A 217 11.02 -4.11 -15.07
N LYS A 218 10.54 -3.79 -13.87
CA LYS A 218 9.30 -3.03 -13.65
C LYS A 218 9.54 -1.94 -12.61
N TRP A 219 8.81 -0.84 -12.75
CA TRP A 219 8.67 0.18 -11.71
C TRP A 219 7.28 0.09 -11.12
N LEU A 220 7.17 -0.12 -9.81
CA LEU A 220 5.96 0.26 -9.09
C LEU A 220 6.16 1.68 -8.58
N ARG A 221 5.26 2.59 -8.98
CA ARG A 221 5.27 3.99 -8.56
C ARG A 221 3.97 4.32 -7.87
N ALA A 222 4.06 5.03 -6.76
CA ALA A 222 2.91 5.25 -5.90
C ALA A 222 2.94 6.60 -5.19
N ILE A 223 1.74 7.18 -5.04
CA ILE A 223 1.47 8.37 -4.25
C ILE A 223 0.67 7.96 -3.02
N THR A 224 1.15 8.31 -1.84
CA THR A 224 0.51 8.04 -0.55
C THR A 224 0.06 9.35 0.10
N ARG A 225 -1.15 9.38 0.64
CA ARG A 225 -1.65 10.51 1.42
C ARG A 225 -2.47 10.03 2.61
N GLU A 226 -2.57 10.88 3.61
CA GLU A 226 -3.52 10.71 4.70
C GLU A 226 -4.94 11.01 4.20
N VAL A 227 -5.90 10.22 4.66
CA VAL A 227 -7.31 10.29 4.27
C VAL A 227 -8.19 10.14 5.50
N GLN A 228 -9.42 10.63 5.43
CA GLN A 228 -10.41 10.37 6.48
C GLN A 228 -10.84 8.89 6.45
N GLU A 229 -11.32 8.37 7.58
CA GLU A 229 -11.72 6.96 7.73
C GLU A 229 -12.77 6.50 6.70
N VAL A 230 -13.61 7.43 6.22
CA VAL A 230 -14.57 7.18 5.14
C VAL A 230 -13.92 7.55 3.80
N THR A 231 -13.20 6.60 3.20
CA THR A 231 -12.72 6.72 1.82
C THR A 231 -13.74 6.17 0.82
N PRO A 232 -13.75 6.70 -0.42
CA PRO A 232 -14.40 6.02 -1.54
C PRO A 232 -13.96 4.55 -1.68
N SER A 233 -14.75 3.74 -2.39
CA SER A 233 -14.40 2.35 -2.65
C SER A 233 -13.01 2.22 -3.31
N PRO A 234 -12.20 1.22 -2.91
CA PRO A 234 -10.91 0.97 -3.53
C PRO A 234 -11.06 0.73 -5.03
N ILE A 235 -10.03 1.09 -5.79
CA ILE A 235 -9.91 0.69 -7.20
C ILE A 235 -8.88 -0.43 -7.26
N THR A 236 -9.34 -1.66 -7.37
CA THR A 236 -8.48 -2.85 -7.50
C THR A 236 -8.90 -3.63 -8.74
N PRO A 237 -8.40 -3.28 -9.93
CA PRO A 237 -8.82 -3.92 -11.16
C PRO A 237 -8.64 -5.44 -11.10
N GLY A 238 -9.67 -6.19 -11.55
CA GLY A 238 -9.67 -7.65 -11.47
C GLY A 238 -10.03 -8.23 -10.11
N PHE A 239 -10.20 -7.40 -9.07
CA PHE A 239 -10.73 -7.79 -7.77
C PHE A 239 -12.07 -7.08 -7.55
N GLY A 240 -13.15 -7.85 -7.34
CA GLY A 240 -14.39 -7.28 -6.78
C GLY A 240 -14.15 -6.72 -5.37
N ASP A 241 -15.17 -6.09 -4.76
CA ASP A 241 -15.10 -5.58 -3.37
C ASP A 241 -14.55 -6.68 -2.44
N PHE A 242 -13.25 -6.60 -2.13
CA PHE A 242 -12.51 -7.67 -1.49
C PHE A 242 -12.75 -7.60 0.02
N GLN A 243 -13.96 -7.99 0.46
CA GLN A 243 -14.34 -8.17 1.87
C GLN A 243 -13.78 -9.48 2.47
N SER A 244 -13.00 -10.24 1.68
CA SER A 244 -12.47 -11.54 2.08
C SER A 244 -11.52 -11.48 3.26
N SER A 245 -10.89 -10.34 3.57
CA SER A 245 -10.05 -10.20 4.77
C SER A 245 -10.86 -10.35 6.06
N SER A 246 -12.08 -9.80 6.13
CA SER A 246 -12.96 -9.94 7.30
C SER A 246 -13.47 -11.37 7.45
N LEU A 247 -13.83 -12.03 6.35
CA LEU A 247 -14.27 -13.43 6.37
C LEU A 247 -13.13 -14.38 6.75
N LEU A 248 -11.97 -14.23 6.11
CA LEU A 248 -10.77 -15.04 6.38
C LEU A 248 -10.31 -14.84 7.83
N ARG A 249 -10.38 -13.60 8.34
CA ARG A 249 -10.08 -13.30 9.74
C ARG A 249 -11.11 -13.92 10.70
N ALA A 250 -12.40 -13.88 10.37
CA ALA A 250 -13.42 -14.57 11.14
C ALA A 250 -13.17 -16.09 11.19
N VAL A 251 -12.75 -16.70 10.07
CA VAL A 251 -12.33 -18.12 10.04
C VAL A 251 -11.12 -18.35 10.94
N PHE A 252 -10.15 -17.44 10.93
CA PHE A 252 -8.96 -17.52 11.79
C PHE A 252 -9.30 -17.38 13.28
N ASP A 253 -10.28 -16.55 13.62
CA ASP A 253 -10.74 -16.34 14.99
C ASP A 253 -11.61 -17.50 15.52
N LEU A 254 -12.33 -18.20 14.63
CA LEU A 254 -13.10 -19.40 14.98
C LEU A 254 -12.21 -20.60 15.32
N ALA A 255 -11.00 -20.68 14.76
CA ALA A 255 -10.04 -21.76 15.00
C ALA A 255 -9.31 -21.59 16.35
N SER A 256 -10.05 -21.59 17.45
CA SER A 256 -9.54 -21.28 18.79
C SER A 256 -8.54 -22.30 19.37
N ASP A 257 -8.52 -23.51 18.85
CA ASP A 257 -7.68 -24.64 19.29
C ASP A 257 -6.46 -24.87 18.39
N GLN A 258 -6.31 -24.09 17.31
CA GLN A 258 -5.28 -24.27 16.29
C GLN A 258 -4.64 -22.92 15.95
N VAL A 259 -3.41 -22.95 15.46
CA VAL A 259 -2.76 -21.79 14.86
C VAL A 259 -2.99 -21.84 13.36
N LEU A 260 -3.52 -20.76 12.80
CA LEU A 260 -3.64 -20.58 11.37
C LEU A 260 -2.71 -19.45 10.92
N MET A 261 -2.10 -19.62 9.75
CA MET A 261 -1.34 -18.57 9.09
C MET A 261 -1.51 -18.61 7.58
N ALA A 262 -1.40 -17.47 6.92
CA ALA A 262 -1.34 -17.37 5.47
C ALA A 262 0.08 -17.02 5.04
N VAL A 263 0.63 -17.84 4.14
CA VAL A 263 2.03 -17.82 3.72
C VAL A 263 2.14 -17.53 2.23
N ASP A 264 3.01 -16.60 1.86
CA ASP A 264 3.51 -16.46 0.49
C ASP A 264 4.70 -17.40 0.31
N THR A 265 4.53 -18.44 -0.50
CA THR A 265 5.53 -19.50 -0.69
C THR A 265 6.71 -19.06 -1.55
N SER A 266 6.59 -17.95 -2.30
CA SER A 266 7.71 -17.44 -3.10
C SER A 266 8.79 -16.75 -2.25
N CYS A 267 8.39 -16.13 -1.13
CA CYS A 267 9.29 -15.38 -0.25
C CYS A 267 9.32 -15.90 1.19
N TRP A 268 8.60 -16.97 1.48
CA TRP A 268 8.53 -17.61 2.81
C TRP A 268 8.11 -16.66 3.92
N GLN A 269 7.16 -15.78 3.62
CA GLN A 269 6.66 -14.79 4.57
C GLN A 269 5.21 -15.06 4.95
N THR A 270 4.92 -14.96 6.24
CA THR A 270 3.55 -14.84 6.74
C THR A 270 3.08 -13.40 6.63
N PHE A 271 1.90 -13.21 6.03
CA PHE A 271 1.24 -11.90 5.96
C PHE A 271 0.00 -11.82 6.85
N MET A 272 -0.38 -12.93 7.49
CA MET A 272 -1.49 -13.00 8.42
C MET A 272 -1.35 -14.23 9.33
N THR A 273 -1.60 -14.06 10.63
CA THR A 273 -1.62 -15.11 11.64
C THR A 273 -2.91 -15.02 12.46
N SER A 274 -3.37 -16.14 13.02
CA SER A 274 -4.49 -16.17 13.97
C SER A 274 -4.08 -15.61 15.32
N ASN A 275 -5.06 -15.12 16.09
CA ASN A 275 -4.85 -14.64 17.46
C ASN A 275 -4.29 -15.72 18.41
N THR A 276 -4.48 -16.99 18.08
CA THR A 276 -3.93 -18.13 18.81
C THR A 276 -2.41 -18.21 18.71
N TRP A 277 -1.76 -17.63 17.68
CA TRP A 277 -0.30 -17.61 17.54
C TRP A 277 0.41 -17.16 18.82
N GLN A 278 -0.01 -16.00 19.34
CA GLN A 278 0.55 -15.44 20.58
C GLN A 278 0.12 -16.23 21.81
N ARG A 279 -1.10 -16.78 21.83
CA ARG A 279 -1.59 -17.62 22.96
C ARG A 279 -0.78 -18.89 23.13
N PHE A 280 -0.33 -19.49 22.03
CA PHE A 280 0.57 -20.64 22.06
C PHE A 280 2.03 -20.24 22.38
N GLY A 281 2.34 -18.95 22.55
CA GLY A 281 3.68 -18.48 22.89
C GLY A 281 4.68 -18.57 21.74
N ILE A 282 4.21 -18.70 20.49
CA ILE A 282 5.09 -18.78 19.32
C ILE A 282 5.70 -17.40 19.06
N GLN A 283 7.02 -17.36 18.88
CA GLN A 283 7.74 -16.14 18.55
C GLN A 283 7.20 -15.54 17.25
N SER A 284 7.01 -14.23 17.19
CA SER A 284 6.64 -13.57 15.94
C SER A 284 7.84 -13.55 14.98
N PRO A 285 7.70 -14.02 13.72
CA PRO A 285 8.79 -14.02 12.77
C PRO A 285 9.20 -12.59 12.43
N ARG A 286 10.51 -12.30 12.47
CA ARG A 286 11.02 -10.98 12.06
C ARG A 286 10.68 -10.75 10.58
N PHE A 287 10.05 -9.61 10.28
CA PHE A 287 9.60 -9.24 8.93
C PHE A 287 8.62 -10.24 8.31
N GLY A 288 7.94 -11.05 9.13
CA GLY A 288 7.10 -12.15 8.65
C GLY A 288 7.88 -13.35 8.10
N TYR A 289 9.21 -13.32 8.04
CA TYR A 289 10.02 -14.39 7.44
C TYR A 289 10.04 -15.64 8.31
N LEU A 290 9.34 -16.68 7.87
CA LEU A 290 9.10 -17.92 8.63
C LEU A 290 10.36 -18.70 9.01
N PRO A 291 11.44 -18.73 8.23
CA PRO A 291 12.66 -19.44 8.62
C PRO A 291 13.28 -18.93 9.93
N HIS A 292 12.92 -17.73 10.41
CA HIS A 292 13.35 -17.24 11.72
C HIS A 292 12.68 -17.93 12.91
N VAL A 293 11.56 -18.63 12.69
CA VAL A 293 10.78 -19.28 13.76
C VAL A 293 10.68 -20.78 13.60
N VAL A 294 11.06 -21.35 12.46
CA VAL A 294 11.10 -22.80 12.24
C VAL A 294 12.47 -23.33 12.64
N HIS A 295 12.53 -24.44 13.37
CA HIS A 295 13.80 -25.08 13.71
C HIS A 295 14.59 -25.43 12.42
N PRO A 296 15.90 -25.16 12.34
CA PRO A 296 16.68 -25.35 11.11
C PRO A 296 16.57 -26.76 10.51
N ASP A 297 16.63 -27.80 11.35
CA ASP A 297 16.50 -29.20 10.92
C ASP A 297 15.12 -29.52 10.31
N ASP A 298 14.08 -28.82 10.75
CA ASP A 298 12.69 -29.09 10.36
C ASP A 298 12.28 -28.21 9.17
N TYR A 299 13.08 -27.20 8.82
CA TYR A 299 12.75 -26.22 7.79
C TYR A 299 12.47 -26.86 6.43
N ARG A 300 13.27 -27.86 6.03
CA ARG A 300 13.05 -28.57 4.77
C ARG A 300 11.69 -29.29 4.75
N ALA A 301 11.37 -30.02 5.82
CA ALA A 301 10.09 -30.73 5.93
C ALA A 301 8.90 -29.77 5.97
N PHE A 302 9.04 -28.65 6.70
CA PHE A 302 8.05 -27.58 6.71
C PHE A 302 7.82 -27.00 5.32
N ARG A 303 8.90 -26.68 4.62
CA ARG A 303 8.88 -26.12 3.26
C ARG A 303 8.15 -27.05 2.29
N ASP A 304 8.54 -28.32 2.29
CA ASP A 304 7.97 -29.32 1.38
C ASP A 304 6.45 -29.49 1.63
N ILE A 305 5.98 -29.44 2.90
CA ILE A 305 4.53 -29.46 3.21
C ILE A 305 3.80 -28.25 2.67
N VAL A 306 4.37 -27.06 2.86
CA VAL A 306 3.73 -25.80 2.49
C VAL A 306 3.72 -25.62 0.97
N GLU A 307 4.82 -25.94 0.28
CA GLU A 307 4.88 -25.88 -1.19
C GLU A 307 4.00 -26.94 -1.85
N GLU A 308 4.06 -28.20 -1.40
CA GLU A 308 3.26 -29.26 -2.01
C GLU A 308 1.78 -29.14 -1.68
N SER A 309 1.44 -28.55 -0.52
CA SER A 309 0.08 -28.19 -0.11
C SER A 309 -0.96 -29.31 -0.27
N ARG A 310 -0.52 -30.57 -0.16
CA ARG A 310 -1.43 -31.72 -0.29
C ARG A 310 -2.24 -31.86 1.00
N PRO A 311 -3.59 -31.95 0.93
CA PRO A 311 -4.46 -32.01 2.12
C PRO A 311 -4.17 -33.17 3.10
N ALA A 312 -3.33 -34.15 2.72
CA ALA A 312 -3.03 -35.36 3.47
C ALA A 312 -1.59 -35.43 4.02
N THR A 313 -0.69 -34.49 3.69
CA THR A 313 0.66 -34.46 4.27
C THR A 313 0.66 -33.63 5.54
N ALA A 314 0.98 -34.29 6.65
CA ALA A 314 1.27 -33.65 7.92
C ALA A 314 2.68 -34.04 8.38
N ALA A 315 3.43 -33.09 8.93
CA ALA A 315 4.64 -33.37 9.68
C ALA A 315 4.63 -32.65 11.00
N ILE A 316 5.51 -33.12 11.87
CA ILE A 316 5.82 -32.44 13.11
C ILE A 316 7.01 -31.52 12.84
N VAL A 317 6.84 -30.24 13.11
CA VAL A 317 7.93 -29.25 13.03
C VAL A 317 8.04 -28.53 14.37
N ARG A 318 9.25 -28.16 14.76
CA ARG A 318 9.49 -27.39 15.95
C ARG A 318 9.49 -25.90 15.63
N LEU A 319 8.74 -25.13 16.40
CA LEU A 319 8.67 -23.68 16.29
C LEU A 319 9.31 -23.02 17.50
N LEU A 320 9.97 -21.88 17.27
CA LEU A 320 10.59 -21.05 18.29
C LEU A 320 9.51 -20.35 19.12
N HIS A 321 9.59 -20.48 20.43
CA HIS A 321 8.72 -19.82 21.39
C HIS A 321 9.38 -18.56 21.96
N THR A 322 8.57 -17.70 22.58
CA THR A 322 9.02 -16.44 23.20
C THR A 322 9.97 -16.63 24.39
N ASP A 323 9.96 -17.82 25.00
CA ASP A 323 10.90 -18.22 26.06
C ASP A 323 12.24 -18.76 25.50
N GLY A 324 12.38 -18.83 24.18
CA GLY A 324 13.55 -19.36 23.48
C GLY A 324 13.53 -20.87 23.25
N SER A 325 12.50 -21.59 23.69
CA SER A 325 12.36 -23.03 23.46
C SER A 325 11.87 -23.34 22.04
N TYR A 326 12.05 -24.59 21.62
CA TYR A 326 11.48 -25.12 20.37
C TYR A 326 10.47 -26.20 20.70
N ASN A 327 9.19 -25.93 20.43
CA ASN A 327 8.10 -26.87 20.75
C ASN A 327 7.50 -27.47 19.48
N PRO A 328 7.10 -28.76 19.50
CA PRO A 328 6.62 -29.46 18.32
C PRO A 328 5.16 -29.15 17.98
N TYR A 329 4.88 -28.97 16.69
CA TYR A 329 3.55 -28.74 16.13
C TYR A 329 3.29 -29.68 14.96
N ASN A 330 2.09 -30.28 14.92
CA ASN A 330 1.56 -30.90 13.72
C ASN A 330 1.20 -29.79 12.72
N VAL A 331 1.80 -29.83 11.54
CA VAL A 331 1.61 -28.86 10.47
C VAL A 331 0.93 -29.52 9.28
N ALA A 332 -0.08 -28.84 8.73
CA ALA A 332 -0.68 -29.16 7.45
C ALA A 332 -0.89 -27.87 6.66
N ALA A 333 -0.82 -27.93 5.34
CA ALA A 333 -1.02 -26.78 4.47
C ALA A 333 -2.06 -27.07 3.38
N SER A 334 -2.69 -26.01 2.90
CA SER A 334 -3.56 -26.07 1.72
C SER A 334 -3.39 -24.79 0.91
N SER A 335 -3.20 -24.95 -0.40
CA SER A 335 -3.20 -23.86 -1.37
C SER A 335 -4.33 -24.05 -2.36
N ALA A 336 -4.85 -22.95 -2.89
CA ALA A 336 -5.70 -23.00 -4.06
C ALA A 336 -4.80 -23.27 -5.29
N PRO A 337 -5.18 -24.17 -6.20
CA PRO A 337 -4.45 -24.34 -7.45
C PRO A 337 -4.49 -23.03 -8.25
N ASP A 338 -3.41 -22.73 -8.96
CA ASP A 338 -3.40 -21.64 -9.92
C ASP A 338 -4.18 -21.98 -11.20
N ASP A 339 -4.31 -21.02 -12.11
CA ASP A 339 -5.01 -21.18 -13.39
C ASP A 339 -4.42 -22.29 -14.30
N HIS A 340 -3.24 -22.82 -13.95
CA HIS A 340 -2.52 -23.87 -14.66
C HIS A 340 -2.50 -25.21 -13.90
N GLY A 341 -3.20 -25.31 -12.77
CA GLY A 341 -3.27 -26.51 -11.95
C GLY A 341 -2.02 -26.78 -11.10
N ALA A 342 -1.08 -25.85 -11.03
CA ALA A 342 0.04 -25.91 -10.09
C ALA A 342 -0.39 -25.41 -8.71
N THR A 343 0.39 -25.74 -7.67
CA THR A 343 0.18 -25.23 -6.31
C THR A 343 0.27 -23.70 -6.31
N GLY A 344 -0.77 -23.03 -5.83
CA GLY A 344 -0.80 -21.58 -5.82
C GLY A 344 0.27 -20.96 -4.91
N ARG A 345 0.65 -19.72 -5.22
CA ARG A 345 1.64 -18.93 -4.46
C ARG A 345 1.29 -18.74 -2.98
N TYR A 346 0.00 -18.79 -2.64
CA TYR A 346 -0.46 -18.59 -1.27
C TYR A 346 -0.96 -19.89 -0.68
N SER A 347 -0.51 -20.18 0.53
CA SER A 347 -0.93 -21.34 1.31
C SER A 347 -1.50 -20.91 2.64
N VAL A 348 -2.59 -21.55 3.07
CA VAL A 348 -3.06 -21.49 4.45
C VAL A 348 -2.46 -22.67 5.19
N VAL A 349 -1.72 -22.38 6.25
CA VAL A 349 -1.07 -23.38 7.10
C VAL A 349 -1.82 -23.48 8.41
N ARG A 350 -2.18 -24.71 8.77
CA ARG A 350 -2.77 -25.10 10.04
C ARG A 350 -1.73 -25.77 10.90
N MET A 351 -1.65 -25.35 12.16
CA MET A 351 -0.76 -25.94 13.15
C MET A 351 -1.50 -26.24 14.45
N SER A 352 -1.14 -27.34 15.10
CA SER A 352 -1.64 -27.69 16.44
C SER A 352 -0.50 -28.30 17.25
N PRO A 353 -0.42 -28.08 18.57
CA PRO A 353 0.61 -28.71 19.39
C PRO A 353 0.65 -30.22 19.14
N ALA A 354 1.84 -30.77 18.93
CA ALA A 354 1.99 -32.21 18.89
C ALA A 354 1.70 -32.74 20.31
N ARG A 355 0.84 -33.75 20.43
CA ARG A 355 0.65 -34.44 21.71
C ARG A 355 1.98 -35.08 22.07
N ALA A 356 2.44 -34.80 23.29
CA ALA A 356 3.62 -35.45 23.88
C ALA A 356 3.43 -36.96 24.02
#